data_AF-A0A923XD37-F1
#
_entry.id   AF-A0A923XD37-F1
#
_cell.length_a   1.000
_cell.length_b   1.000
_cell.length_c   1.000
_cell.angle_alpha   90.00
_cell.angle_beta   90.00
_cell.angle_gamma   90.00
#
_symmetry.space_group_name_H-M   'P 1'
#
loop_
_entity.id
_entity.type
_entity.pdbx_description
1 polymer ?
#
loop_
_entity_poly.entity_id
_entity_poly.type
_entity_poly.pdbx_seq_one_letter_code
_entity_poly.pdbx_strand_id
1 'polypeptide(L)'
;MRKNILFTATLLLGVVAMAAEAEHGGGHNEQTIPLTEIGWQAANLGILVIALFFFLKKSVVESFAKRRTDFLEQAEKTKAALKLAEDDLRDTKKKLADLESGEAKVLETAKHEANIIKANLIKDAEIQAAKIKTDAEASIKNELMKATAEINAIILAEAVNASKAKLSAGTAQSLQANEAHFLSQVGNSNNVGVQ
;
A
#
# COMPACT_ATOMS: atom_id res chain seq x y z
N MET A 1 -4.29 14.93 55.34
CA MET A 1 -5.59 14.51 55.91
C MET A 1 -5.47 13.43 56.99
N ARG A 2 -4.74 12.32 56.80
CA ARG A 2 -4.64 11.24 57.81
C ARG A 2 -4.14 11.68 59.20
N LYS A 3 -3.05 12.46 59.26
CA LYS A 3 -2.46 12.95 60.53
C LYS A 3 -3.39 13.92 61.29
N ASN A 4 -4.20 14.65 60.53
CA ASN A 4 -5.17 15.63 61.02
C ASN A 4 -6.42 14.94 61.59
N ILE A 5 -6.93 13.91 60.91
CA ILE A 5 -8.06 13.08 61.35
C ILE A 5 -7.70 12.31 62.63
N LEU A 6 -6.48 11.76 62.70
CA LEU A 6 -5.95 11.10 63.90
C LEU A 6 -5.89 12.05 65.10
N PHE A 7 -5.36 13.26 64.91
CA PHE A 7 -5.26 14.25 65.99
C PHE A 7 -6.63 14.70 66.52
N THR A 8 -7.61 14.92 65.62
CA THR A 8 -8.98 15.22 66.05
C THR A 8 -9.68 14.05 66.71
N ALA A 9 -9.44 12.81 66.26
CA ALA A 9 -10.01 11.62 66.90
C ALA A 9 -9.44 11.43 68.31
N THR A 10 -8.14 11.65 68.50
CA THR A 10 -7.50 11.61 69.83
C THR A 10 -7.98 12.75 70.74
N LEU A 11 -8.20 13.96 70.21
CA LEU A 11 -8.77 15.08 70.96
C LEU A 11 -10.21 14.78 71.41
N LEU A 12 -11.05 14.22 70.51
CA LEU A 12 -12.43 13.86 70.82
C LEU A 12 -12.50 12.73 71.86
N LEU A 13 -11.59 11.75 71.78
CA LEU A 13 -11.48 10.66 72.76
C LEU A 13 -11.11 11.19 74.16
N GLY A 14 -10.20 12.17 74.24
CA GLY A 14 -9.81 12.81 75.49
C GLY A 14 -10.95 13.57 76.16
N VAL A 15 -11.79 14.27 75.37
CA VAL A 15 -12.96 14.99 75.88
C VAL A 15 -14.05 14.04 76.39
N VAL A 16 -14.24 12.88 75.74
CA VAL A 16 -15.17 11.83 76.20
C VAL A 16 -14.68 11.16 77.50
N ALA A 17 -13.37 10.92 77.62
CA ALA A 17 -12.79 10.36 78.85
C ALA A 17 -12.97 11.30 80.06
N MET A 18 -12.81 12.61 79.87
CA MET A 18 -13.06 13.60 80.93
C MET A 18 -14.55 13.74 81.31
N ALA A 19 -15.47 13.40 80.41
CA ALA A 19 -16.91 13.35 80.72
C ALA A 19 -17.30 12.07 81.48
N ALA A 20 -16.57 10.96 81.30
CA ALA A 20 -16.82 9.69 81.98
C ALA A 20 -16.37 9.71 83.46
N GLU A 21 -15.44 10.59 83.84
CA GLU A 21 -15.02 10.78 85.25
C GLU A 21 -15.91 11.78 86.02
N ALA A 22 -16.86 12.44 85.36
CA ALA A 22 -17.84 13.34 85.98
C ALA A 22 -19.09 12.59 86.51
N GLU A 23 -19.05 11.26 86.56
CA GLU A 23 -20.00 10.46 87.32
C GLU A 23 -19.38 10.20 88.70
N HIS A 24 -19.62 11.08 89.70
CA HIS A 24 -19.78 10.75 91.13
C HIS A 24 -19.87 12.00 92.03
N GLY A 25 -21.02 12.14 92.69
CA GLY A 25 -21.23 12.89 93.95
C GLY A 25 -22.32 13.96 93.86
N GLY A 26 -23.48 13.88 94.50
CA GLY A 26 -24.00 12.93 95.49
C GLY A 26 -25.39 13.37 95.99
N GLY A 27 -26.09 12.43 96.64
CA GLY A 27 -27.12 12.62 97.68
C GLY A 27 -28.21 13.69 97.54
N HIS A 28 -29.45 13.23 97.34
CA HIS A 28 -30.71 13.70 97.93
C HIS A 28 -30.75 15.15 98.48
N ASN A 29 -31.44 16.04 97.78
CA ASN A 29 -32.59 16.86 98.25
C ASN A 29 -32.78 18.11 97.36
N GLU A 30 -34.04 18.55 97.25
CA GLU A 30 -34.50 19.80 96.62
C GLU A 30 -34.48 19.93 95.09
N GLN A 31 -35.62 20.37 94.53
CA GLN A 31 -35.85 20.72 93.12
C GLN A 31 -35.01 21.93 92.68
N THR A 32 -33.69 21.78 92.52
CA THR A 32 -32.86 22.81 91.92
C THR A 32 -31.96 22.20 90.86
N ILE A 33 -32.10 22.69 89.63
CA ILE A 33 -31.30 22.26 88.49
C ILE A 33 -29.83 22.58 88.82
N PRO A 34 -28.87 21.64 88.71
CA PRO A 34 -27.46 21.88 88.99
C PRO A 34 -26.82 22.69 87.85
N LEU A 35 -27.13 23.99 87.81
CA LEU A 35 -26.71 24.92 86.77
C LEU A 35 -25.17 25.09 86.70
N THR A 36 -24.46 24.81 87.79
CA THR A 36 -23.00 24.91 87.89
C THR A 36 -22.29 23.78 87.14
N GLU A 37 -22.74 22.53 87.30
CA GLU A 37 -22.19 21.37 86.60
C GLU A 37 -22.52 21.43 85.10
N ILE A 38 -23.75 21.83 84.77
CA ILE A 38 -24.18 22.06 83.39
C ILE A 38 -23.35 23.18 82.74
N GLY A 39 -23.01 24.24 83.48
CA GLY A 39 -22.16 25.33 83.01
C GLY A 39 -20.74 24.89 82.67
N TRP A 40 -20.13 24.02 83.49
CA TRP A 40 -18.79 23.48 83.22
C TRP A 40 -18.78 22.52 82.02
N GLN A 41 -19.78 21.66 81.90
CA GLN A 41 -19.96 20.78 80.74
C GLN A 41 -20.22 21.58 79.46
N ALA A 42 -21.01 22.65 79.53
CA ALA A 42 -21.27 23.56 78.41
C ALA A 42 -20.01 24.32 77.97
N ALA A 43 -19.16 24.74 78.91
CA ALA A 43 -17.87 25.35 78.60
C ALA A 43 -16.93 24.38 77.89
N ASN A 44 -16.85 23.13 78.35
CA ASN A 44 -16.06 22.07 77.71
C ASN A 44 -16.57 21.76 76.28
N LEU A 45 -17.89 21.66 76.10
CA LEU A 45 -18.51 21.52 74.78
C LEU A 45 -18.22 22.73 73.89
N GLY A 46 -18.24 23.94 74.43
CA GLY A 46 -17.92 25.17 73.71
C GLY A 46 -16.49 25.15 73.16
N ILE A 47 -15.51 24.73 73.96
CA ILE A 47 -14.11 24.59 73.53
C ILE A 47 -14.00 23.54 72.41
N LEU A 48 -14.68 22.40 72.55
CA LEU A 48 -14.71 21.37 71.51
C LEU A 48 -15.31 21.90 70.21
N VAL A 49 -16.44 22.60 70.26
CA VAL A 49 -17.10 23.19 69.08
C VAL A 49 -16.20 24.22 68.40
N ILE A 50 -15.51 25.07 69.16
CA ILE A 50 -14.57 26.05 68.61
C ILE A 50 -13.40 25.35 67.91
N ALA A 51 -12.75 24.40 68.57
CA ALA A 51 -11.65 23.63 67.99
C ALA A 51 -12.07 22.89 66.71
N LEU A 52 -13.28 22.30 66.73
CA LEU A 52 -13.88 21.59 65.61
C LEU A 52 -14.17 22.54 64.44
N PHE A 53 -14.73 23.72 64.71
CA PHE A 53 -15.02 24.73 63.69
C PHE A 53 -13.76 25.19 62.96
N PHE A 54 -12.67 25.49 63.68
CA PHE A 54 -11.41 25.90 63.05
C PHE A 54 -10.82 24.82 62.15
N PHE A 55 -10.98 23.55 62.52
CA PHE A 55 -10.42 22.45 61.77
C PHE A 55 -11.24 22.04 60.54
N LEU A 56 -12.57 21.92 60.71
CA LEU A 56 -13.45 21.53 59.62
C LEU A 56 -13.64 22.63 58.60
N LYS A 57 -13.71 23.90 59.01
CA LYS A 57 -13.90 25.02 58.07
C LYS A 57 -12.92 24.96 56.91
N LYS A 58 -11.63 24.74 57.18
CA LYS A 58 -10.61 24.68 56.12
C LYS A 58 -10.77 23.44 55.25
N SER A 59 -10.83 22.25 55.84
CA SER A 59 -10.88 20.99 55.08
C SER A 59 -12.16 20.84 54.26
N VAL A 60 -13.30 21.30 54.79
CA VAL A 60 -14.59 21.22 54.11
C VAL A 60 -14.63 22.18 52.92
N VAL A 61 -14.28 23.45 53.13
CA VAL A 61 -14.26 24.45 52.06
C VAL A 61 -13.30 24.06 50.95
N GLU A 62 -12.10 23.60 51.28
CA GLU A 62 -11.09 23.17 50.30
C GLU A 62 -11.56 21.94 49.50
N SER A 63 -12.21 20.97 50.15
CA SER A 63 -12.72 19.77 49.48
C SER A 63 -13.87 20.08 48.51
N PHE A 64 -14.80 20.96 48.90
CA PHE A 64 -15.89 21.39 48.02
C PHE A 64 -15.41 22.30 46.88
N ALA A 65 -14.45 23.20 47.16
CA ALA A 65 -13.83 24.01 46.13
C ALA A 65 -13.08 23.14 45.09
N LYS A 66 -12.29 22.17 45.55
CA LYS A 66 -11.60 21.21 44.68
C LYS A 66 -12.58 20.42 43.82
N ARG A 67 -13.64 19.86 44.41
CA ARG A 67 -14.66 19.12 43.65
C ARG A 67 -15.31 19.99 42.58
N ARG A 68 -15.67 21.24 42.91
CA ARG A 68 -16.22 22.17 41.93
C ARG A 68 -15.26 22.40 40.76
N THR A 69 -13.99 22.64 41.04
CA THR A 69 -12.96 22.82 40.01
C THR A 69 -12.79 21.55 39.17
N ASP A 70 -12.68 20.39 39.79
CA ASP A 70 -12.53 19.10 39.10
C ASP A 70 -13.75 18.84 38.18
N PHE A 71 -14.97 19.14 38.63
CA PHE A 71 -16.18 19.00 37.81
C PHE A 71 -16.20 19.97 36.62
N LEU A 72 -15.83 21.24 36.83
CA LEU A 72 -15.78 22.22 35.74
C LEU A 72 -14.71 21.84 34.71
N GLU A 73 -13.54 21.39 35.17
CA GLU A 73 -12.48 20.94 34.29
C GLU A 73 -12.90 19.70 33.48
N GLN A 74 -13.55 18.73 34.12
CA GLN A 74 -14.07 17.54 33.42
C GLN A 74 -15.18 17.89 32.43
N ALA A 75 -16.07 18.82 32.77
CA ALA A 75 -17.11 19.30 31.88
C ALA A 75 -16.53 20.00 30.64
N GLU A 76 -15.55 20.89 30.82
CA GLU A 76 -14.88 21.55 29.71
C GLU A 76 -14.10 20.57 28.83
N LYS A 77 -13.38 19.59 29.43
CA LYS A 77 -12.72 18.52 28.68
C LYS A 77 -13.71 17.71 27.84
N THR A 78 -14.86 17.36 28.41
CA THR A 78 -15.91 16.59 27.72
C THR A 78 -16.49 17.40 26.57
N LYS A 79 -16.76 18.70 26.79
CA LYS A 79 -17.25 19.61 25.75
C LYS A 79 -16.24 19.78 24.61
N ALA A 80 -14.95 19.92 24.94
CA ALA A 80 -13.89 20.00 23.94
C ALA A 80 -13.76 18.70 23.13
N ALA A 81 -13.84 17.53 23.80
CA ALA A 81 -13.81 16.24 23.14
C ALA A 81 -15.01 16.02 22.22
N LEU A 82 -16.21 16.42 22.67
CA LEU A 82 -17.43 16.34 21.86
C LEU A 82 -17.32 17.24 20.62
N LYS A 83 -16.86 18.49 20.77
CA LYS A 83 -16.64 19.39 19.64
C LYS A 83 -15.63 18.80 18.64
N LEU A 84 -14.53 18.23 19.12
CA LEU A 84 -13.52 17.60 18.27
C LEU A 84 -14.09 16.40 17.51
N ALA A 85 -14.89 15.57 18.18
CA ALA A 85 -15.57 14.43 17.54
C ALA A 85 -16.62 14.89 16.51
N GLU A 86 -17.38 15.95 16.79
CA GLU A 86 -18.32 16.54 15.83
C GLU A 86 -17.62 17.12 14.60
N ASP A 87 -16.50 17.81 14.81
CA ASP A 87 -15.67 18.34 13.73
C ASP A 87 -15.09 17.22 12.87
N ASP A 88 -14.53 16.17 13.48
CA ASP A 88 -13.98 15.00 12.76
C ASP A 88 -15.05 14.22 12.00
N LEU A 89 -16.25 14.08 12.58
CA LEU A 89 -17.39 13.45 11.94
C LEU A 89 -17.87 14.27 10.74
N ARG A 90 -17.94 15.60 10.86
CA ARG A 90 -18.29 16.49 9.74
C ARG A 90 -17.28 16.37 8.60
N ASP A 91 -15.99 16.39 8.92
CA ASP A 91 -14.92 16.31 7.93
C ASP A 91 -14.90 14.94 7.23
N THR A 92 -15.10 13.86 7.99
CA THR A 92 -15.20 12.51 7.44
C THR A 92 -16.43 12.35 6.54
N LYS A 93 -17.58 12.88 6.95
CA LYS A 93 -18.80 12.89 6.10
C LYS A 93 -18.59 13.68 4.81
N LYS A 94 -17.90 14.82 4.87
CA LYS A 94 -17.59 15.61 3.68
C LYS A 94 -16.70 14.83 2.72
N LYS A 95 -15.62 14.22 3.21
CA LYS A 95 -14.74 13.37 2.41
C LYS A 95 -15.50 12.19 1.78
N LEU A 96 -16.41 11.56 2.54
CA LEU A 96 -17.23 10.47 2.03
C LEU A 96 -18.14 10.94 0.89
N ALA A 97 -18.84 12.06 1.07
CA ALA A 97 -19.69 12.63 0.01
C ALA A 97 -18.89 13.02 -1.24
N ASP A 98 -17.69 13.59 -1.06
CA ASP A 98 -16.80 13.93 -2.17
C ASP A 98 -16.38 12.66 -2.94
N LEU A 99 -16.04 11.57 -2.23
CA LEU A 99 -15.69 10.28 -2.82
C LEU A 99 -16.88 9.64 -3.57
N GLU A 100 -18.06 9.61 -2.95
CA GLU A 100 -19.29 9.08 -3.58
C GLU A 100 -19.65 9.88 -4.85
N SER A 101 -19.49 11.20 -4.82
CA SER A 101 -19.70 12.05 -6.00
C SER A 101 -18.65 11.80 -7.10
N GLY A 102 -17.43 11.42 -6.70
CA GLY A 102 -16.33 11.10 -7.59
C GLY A 102 -16.43 9.72 -8.23
N GLU A 103 -17.09 8.75 -7.59
CA GLU A 103 -17.14 7.35 -8.02
C GLU A 103 -17.78 7.19 -9.41
N ALA A 104 -18.91 7.84 -9.66
CA ALA A 104 -19.58 7.80 -10.95
C ALA A 104 -18.70 8.38 -12.07
N LYS A 105 -18.02 9.49 -11.79
CA LYS A 105 -17.12 10.16 -12.74
C LYS A 105 -15.87 9.32 -13.03
N VAL A 106 -15.30 8.68 -12.01
CA VAL A 106 -14.16 7.75 -12.16
C VAL A 106 -14.56 6.55 -12.99
N LEU A 107 -15.73 5.96 -12.74
CA LEU A 107 -16.22 4.81 -13.50
C LEU A 107 -16.49 5.17 -14.97
N GLU A 108 -17.09 6.33 -15.23
CA GLU A 108 -17.32 6.82 -16.58
C GLU A 108 -16.00 7.06 -17.33
N THR A 109 -15.06 7.76 -16.69
CA THR A 109 -13.73 8.04 -17.25
C THR A 109 -12.98 6.74 -17.55
N ALA A 110 -12.98 5.79 -16.61
CA ALA A 110 -12.34 4.48 -16.80
C ALA A 110 -12.95 3.68 -17.96
N LYS A 111 -14.29 3.71 -18.11
CA LYS A 111 -14.97 3.08 -19.26
C LYS A 111 -14.59 3.75 -20.57
N HIS A 112 -14.53 5.07 -20.60
CA HIS A 112 -14.15 5.83 -21.78
C HIS A 112 -12.70 5.54 -22.20
N GLU A 113 -11.76 5.58 -21.25
CA GLU A 113 -10.36 5.24 -21.47
C GLU A 113 -10.19 3.79 -21.92
N ALA A 114 -10.89 2.84 -21.31
CA ALA A 114 -10.85 1.43 -21.72
C ALA A 114 -11.32 1.25 -23.17
N ASN A 115 -12.36 1.97 -23.60
CA ASN A 115 -12.84 1.92 -24.97
C ASN A 115 -11.82 2.51 -25.96
N ILE A 116 -11.16 3.61 -25.60
CA ILE A 116 -10.09 4.21 -26.42
C ILE A 116 -8.91 3.24 -26.55
N ILE A 117 -8.45 2.67 -25.43
CA ILE A 117 -7.35 1.70 -25.42
C ILE A 117 -7.69 0.49 -26.28
N LYS A 118 -8.91 -0.03 -26.14
CA LYS A 118 -9.39 -1.15 -26.97
C LYS A 118 -9.38 -0.80 -28.45
N ALA A 119 -9.88 0.37 -28.83
CA ALA A 119 -9.90 0.81 -30.23
C ALA A 119 -8.49 0.95 -30.80
N ASN A 120 -7.57 1.55 -30.04
CA ASN A 120 -6.17 1.69 -30.45
C ASN A 120 -5.47 0.33 -30.56
N LEU A 121 -5.70 -0.57 -29.60
CA LEU A 121 -5.12 -1.91 -29.63
C LEU A 121 -5.57 -2.70 -30.86
N ILE A 122 -6.86 -2.63 -31.23
CA ILE A 122 -7.37 -3.28 -32.43
C ILE A 122 -6.72 -2.69 -33.68
N LYS A 123 -6.66 -1.36 -33.78
CA LYS A 123 -6.02 -0.67 -34.90
C LYS A 123 -4.54 -1.04 -35.04
N ASP A 124 -3.80 -1.07 -33.93
CA ASP A 124 -2.39 -1.42 -33.93
C ASP A 124 -2.17 -2.90 -34.29
N ALA A 125 -3.08 -3.78 -33.84
CA ALA A 125 -3.06 -5.19 -34.22
C ALA A 125 -3.33 -5.38 -35.73
N GLU A 126 -4.28 -4.64 -36.31
CA GLU A 126 -4.56 -4.66 -37.75
C GLU A 126 -3.37 -4.17 -38.57
N ILE A 127 -2.74 -3.06 -38.16
CA ILE A 127 -1.54 -2.52 -38.81
C ILE A 127 -0.39 -3.53 -38.74
N GLN A 128 -0.16 -4.15 -37.58
CA GLN A 128 0.88 -5.16 -37.43
C GLN A 128 0.59 -6.41 -38.26
N ALA A 129 -0.66 -6.88 -38.29
CA ALA A 129 -1.05 -8.02 -39.11
C ALA A 129 -0.85 -7.74 -40.61
N ALA A 130 -1.22 -6.53 -41.08
CA ALA A 130 -0.98 -6.11 -42.45
C ALA A 130 0.52 -6.07 -42.77
N LYS A 131 1.34 -5.52 -41.86
CA LYS A 131 2.80 -5.48 -42.01
C LYS A 131 3.40 -6.89 -42.07
N ILE A 132 2.99 -7.79 -41.19
CA ILE A 132 3.43 -9.20 -41.20
C ILE A 132 3.11 -9.86 -42.54
N LYS A 133 1.90 -9.62 -43.07
CA LYS A 133 1.50 -10.16 -44.38
C LYS A 133 2.40 -9.64 -45.50
N THR A 134 2.64 -8.33 -45.55
CA THR A 134 3.52 -7.73 -46.56
C THR A 134 4.96 -8.23 -46.44
N ASP A 135 5.49 -8.32 -45.22
CA ASP A 135 6.85 -8.81 -44.97
C ASP A 135 6.98 -10.30 -45.38
N ALA A 136 5.96 -11.12 -45.09
CA ALA A 136 5.91 -12.52 -45.50
C ALA A 136 5.84 -12.68 -47.03
N GLU A 137 4.99 -11.91 -47.71
CA GLU A 137 4.89 -11.91 -49.17
C GLU A 137 6.22 -11.51 -49.84
N ALA A 138 6.89 -10.47 -49.31
CA ALA A 138 8.21 -10.06 -49.77
C ALA A 138 9.26 -11.15 -49.54
N SER A 139 9.25 -11.80 -48.37
CA SER A 139 10.18 -12.89 -48.06
C SER A 139 9.96 -14.09 -48.99
N ILE A 140 8.71 -14.49 -49.23
CA ILE A 140 8.37 -15.59 -50.14
C ILE A 140 8.87 -15.27 -51.55
N LYS A 141 8.65 -14.04 -52.04
CA LYS A 141 9.13 -13.62 -53.36
C LYS A 141 10.66 -13.71 -53.47
N ASN A 142 11.38 -13.27 -52.43
CA ASN A 142 12.83 -13.32 -52.40
C ASN A 142 13.35 -14.76 -52.40
N GLU A 143 12.76 -15.65 -51.59
CA GLU A 143 13.12 -17.07 -51.55
C GLU A 143 12.81 -17.78 -52.88
N LEU A 144 11.68 -17.45 -53.53
CA LEU A 144 11.34 -18.01 -54.83
C LEU A 144 12.30 -17.55 -55.92
N MET A 145 12.70 -16.28 -55.92
CA MET A 145 13.72 -15.76 -56.83
C MET A 145 15.07 -16.45 -56.61
N LYS A 146 15.47 -16.64 -55.35
CA LYS A 146 16.72 -17.33 -54.98
C LYS A 146 16.70 -18.79 -55.42
N ALA A 147 15.63 -19.53 -55.11
CA ALA A 147 15.47 -20.92 -55.52
C ALA A 147 15.48 -21.06 -57.06
N THR A 148 14.84 -20.14 -57.78
CA THR A 148 14.85 -20.13 -59.25
C THR A 148 16.26 -19.88 -59.79
N ALA A 149 17.00 -18.94 -59.20
CA ALA A 149 18.38 -18.66 -59.59
C ALA A 149 19.32 -19.85 -59.32
N GLU A 150 19.15 -20.52 -58.17
CA GLU A 150 19.91 -21.73 -57.82
C GLU A 150 19.62 -22.89 -58.79
N ILE A 151 18.35 -23.14 -59.12
CA ILE A 151 17.96 -24.17 -60.10
C ILE A 151 18.58 -23.86 -61.48
N ASN A 152 18.50 -22.61 -61.93
CA ASN A 152 19.10 -22.20 -63.22
C ASN A 152 20.62 -22.37 -63.22
N ALA A 153 21.29 -22.05 -62.11
CA ALA A 153 22.74 -22.25 -61.98
C ALA A 153 23.11 -23.73 -62.06
N ILE A 154 22.35 -24.62 -61.41
CA ILE A 154 22.54 -26.08 -61.47
C ILE A 154 22.35 -26.58 -62.91
N ILE A 155 21.26 -26.18 -63.58
CA ILE A 155 20.99 -26.59 -64.97
C ILE A 155 22.09 -26.12 -65.91
N LEU A 156 22.55 -24.87 -65.78
CA LEU A 156 23.65 -24.34 -66.60
C LEU A 156 24.96 -25.09 -66.35
N ALA A 157 25.29 -25.37 -65.09
CA ALA A 157 26.48 -26.15 -64.75
C ALA A 157 26.43 -27.55 -65.35
N GLU A 158 25.28 -28.23 -65.25
CA GLU A 158 25.08 -29.57 -65.80
C GLU A 158 25.12 -29.56 -67.34
N ALA A 159 24.51 -28.57 -67.99
CA ALA A 159 24.56 -28.40 -69.44
C ALA A 159 25.99 -28.16 -69.94
N VAL A 160 26.78 -27.33 -69.24
CA VAL A 160 28.20 -27.10 -69.56
C VAL A 160 29.01 -28.38 -69.36
N ASN A 161 28.78 -29.13 -68.28
CA ASN A 161 29.44 -30.41 -68.03
C ASN A 161 29.11 -31.45 -69.12
N ALA A 162 27.84 -31.59 -69.49
CA ALA A 162 27.39 -32.49 -70.55
C ALA A 162 27.97 -32.08 -71.91
N SER A 163 28.01 -30.78 -72.24
CA SER A 163 28.66 -30.26 -73.44
C SER A 163 30.16 -30.53 -73.45
N LYS A 164 30.85 -30.33 -72.32
CA LYS A 164 32.28 -30.65 -72.18
C LYS A 164 32.55 -32.14 -72.36
N ALA A 165 31.72 -33.01 -71.80
CA ALA A 165 31.82 -34.46 -71.97
C ALA A 165 31.62 -34.86 -73.44
N LYS A 166 30.59 -34.33 -74.11
CA LYS A 166 30.35 -34.58 -75.55
C LYS A 166 31.46 -34.02 -76.44
N LEU A 167 31.98 -32.83 -76.15
CA LEU A 167 33.12 -32.27 -76.87
C LEU A 167 34.37 -33.12 -76.64
N SER A 168 34.69 -33.56 -75.43
CA SER A 168 35.84 -34.44 -75.21
C SER A 168 35.72 -35.79 -75.93
N ALA A 169 34.51 -36.37 -75.99
CA ALA A 169 34.25 -37.61 -76.73
C ALA A 169 34.33 -37.39 -78.26
N GLY A 170 33.73 -36.30 -78.75
CA GLY A 170 33.75 -35.93 -80.17
C GLY A 170 35.13 -35.46 -80.65
N THR A 171 35.91 -34.80 -79.81
CA THR A 171 37.30 -34.39 -80.08
C THR A 171 38.22 -35.61 -80.10
N ALA A 172 38.06 -36.59 -79.21
CA ALA A 172 38.82 -37.84 -79.30
C ALA A 172 38.54 -38.62 -80.60
N GLN A 173 37.28 -38.66 -81.03
CA GLN A 173 36.86 -39.38 -82.24
C GLN A 173 37.21 -38.61 -83.53
N SER A 174 37.12 -37.28 -83.53
CA SER A 174 37.52 -36.45 -84.66
C SER A 174 39.03 -36.27 -84.77
N LEU A 175 39.79 -36.31 -83.67
CA LEU A 175 41.26 -36.34 -83.73
C LEU A 175 41.75 -37.64 -84.39
N GLN A 176 41.20 -38.80 -84.02
CA GLN A 176 41.57 -40.07 -84.67
C GLN A 176 41.13 -40.15 -86.14
N ALA A 177 39.94 -39.64 -86.48
CA ALA A 177 39.47 -39.58 -87.87
C ALA A 177 40.30 -38.60 -88.72
N ASN A 178 40.69 -37.46 -88.15
CA ASN A 178 41.54 -36.48 -88.82
C ASN A 178 42.99 -36.94 -88.94
N GLU A 179 43.52 -37.69 -87.97
CA GLU A 179 44.87 -38.27 -88.03
C GLU A 179 44.95 -39.39 -89.08
N ALA A 180 43.93 -40.26 -89.16
CA ALA A 180 43.83 -41.26 -90.22
C ALA A 180 43.69 -40.63 -91.62
N HIS A 181 42.91 -39.55 -91.73
CA HIS A 181 42.78 -38.78 -92.97
C HIS A 181 44.09 -38.06 -93.35
N PHE A 182 44.81 -37.50 -92.37
CA PHE A 182 46.11 -36.86 -92.59
C PHE A 182 47.18 -37.87 -93.02
N LEU A 183 47.26 -39.03 -92.37
CA LEU A 183 48.18 -40.11 -92.74
C LEU A 183 47.88 -40.69 -94.13
N SER A 184 46.60 -40.78 -94.51
CA SER A 184 46.20 -41.14 -95.88
C SER A 184 46.64 -40.10 -96.92
N GLN A 185 46.51 -38.81 -96.62
CA GLN A 185 46.89 -37.73 -97.52
C GLN A 185 48.42 -37.59 -97.69
N VAL A 186 49.16 -37.78 -96.60
CA VAL A 186 50.64 -37.82 -96.61
C VAL A 186 51.15 -39.10 -97.29
N GLY A 187 50.50 -40.25 -97.07
CA GLY A 187 50.85 -41.51 -97.74
C GLY A 187 50.58 -41.51 -99.24
N ASN A 188 49.47 -40.90 -99.69
CA ASN A 188 49.15 -40.80 -101.11
C ASN A 188 50.06 -39.82 -101.86
N SER A 189 50.57 -38.78 -101.17
CA SER A 189 51.52 -37.82 -101.75
C SER A 189 52.90 -38.44 -102.01
N ASN A 190 53.24 -39.54 -101.34
CA ASN A 190 54.53 -40.23 -101.50
C ASN A 190 54.50 -41.39 -102.53
N ASN A 191 53.33 -41.72 -103.10
CA ASN A 191 53.16 -42.81 -104.08
C ASN A 191 52.92 -42.32 -105.53
N VAL A 192 53.03 -41.01 -105.79
CA VAL A 192 52.92 -40.44 -107.16
C VAL A 192 54.31 -40.24 -107.81
N GLY A 193 55.34 -40.92 -107.29
CA GLY A 193 56.74 -40.63 -107.61
C GLY A 193 57.59 -41.77 -108.17
N VAL A 194 57.03 -42.91 -108.60
CA VAL A 194 57.79 -43.94 -109.33
C VAL A 194 56.90 -44.63 -110.37
N GLN A 195 56.79 -44.03 -111.56
CA GLN A 195 56.75 -44.76 -112.83
C GLN A 195 58.02 -44.38 -113.61
#